data_AF-A0A094A2T3-F1
#
_entry.id   AF-A0A094A2T3-F1
#
_cell.length_a   1.000
_cell.length_b   1.000
_cell.length_c   1.000
_cell.angle_alpha   90.00
_cell.angle_beta   90.00
_cell.angle_gamma   90.00
#
_symmetry.space_group_name_H-M   'P 1'
#
loop_
_entity.id
_entity.type
_entity.pdbx_description
1 polymer ?
#
loop_
_entity_poly.entity_id
_entity_poly.type
_entity_poly.pdbx_seq_one_letter_code
_entity_poly.pdbx_strand_id
1 'polypeptide(L)'
;MTNTETLTPAQIEAFNNDGYLIIPNALDSATLASLLEETHNLLNNFSLEDHPMTRFSTGEGKEHVGDEYFLESGDKVRFFFEE
;
A
#
# COMPACT_ATOMS: atom_id res chain seq x y z
N MET A 1 -15.34 27.72 -13.00
CA MET A 1 -15.96 26.46 -13.43
C MET A 1 -15.66 25.43 -12.35
N THR A 2 -16.67 24.99 -11.62
CA THR A 2 -16.52 24.14 -10.43
C THR A 2 -16.55 22.67 -10.83
N ASN A 3 -15.39 22.06 -11.06
CA ASN A 3 -15.30 20.60 -11.20
C ASN A 3 -15.61 19.99 -9.83
N THR A 4 -16.83 19.49 -9.66
CA THR A 4 -17.21 18.75 -8.46
C THR A 4 -16.89 17.29 -8.74
N GLU A 5 -15.69 16.86 -8.33
CA GLU A 5 -15.26 15.46 -8.37
C GLU A 5 -16.14 14.63 -7.44
N THR A 6 -17.26 14.16 -7.97
CA THR A 6 -18.25 13.39 -7.23
C THR A 6 -18.56 12.13 -8.01
N LEU A 7 -18.69 11.01 -7.30
CA LEU A 7 -19.06 9.74 -7.90
C LEU A 7 -20.48 9.84 -8.48
N THR A 8 -20.68 9.30 -9.68
CA THR A 8 -22.02 9.23 -10.27
C THR A 8 -22.87 8.20 -9.53
N PRO A 9 -24.21 8.30 -9.58
CA PRO A 9 -25.10 7.29 -8.98
C PRO A 9 -24.81 5.87 -9.46
N ALA A 10 -24.47 5.70 -10.74
CA ALA A 10 -24.10 4.39 -11.30
C ALA A 10 -22.78 3.85 -10.72
N GLN A 11 -21.79 4.72 -10.48
CA GLN A 11 -20.53 4.33 -9.83
C GLN A 11 -20.74 3.96 -8.36
N ILE A 12 -21.65 4.65 -7.66
CA ILE A 12 -22.04 4.31 -6.29
C ILE A 12 -22.75 2.95 -6.26
N GLU A 13 -23.67 2.71 -7.19
CA GLU A 13 -24.35 1.42 -7.33
C GLU A 13 -23.36 0.28 -7.63
N ALA A 14 -22.43 0.48 -8.56
CA ALA A 14 -21.38 -0.49 -8.86
C ALA A 14 -20.51 -0.79 -7.61
N PHE A 15 -20.09 0.23 -6.88
CA PHE A 15 -19.33 0.05 -5.64
C PHE A 15 -20.09 -0.79 -4.61
N ASN A 16 -21.38 -0.50 -4.42
CA ASN A 16 -22.23 -1.22 -3.46
C ASN A 16 -22.48 -2.69 -3.88
N ASN A 17 -22.59 -2.96 -5.18
CA ASN A 17 -22.83 -4.31 -5.70
C ASN A 17 -21.56 -5.16 -5.75
N ASP A 18 -20.44 -4.56 -6.16
CA ASP A 18 -19.20 -5.29 -6.47
C ASP A 18 -18.20 -5.26 -5.31
N GLY A 19 -18.36 -4.34 -4.35
CA GLY A 19 -17.44 -4.12 -3.22
C GLY A 19 -16.19 -3.31 -3.58
N TYR A 20 -16.08 -2.85 -4.82
CA TYR A 20 -14.99 -2.00 -5.32
C TYR A 20 -15.46 -1.14 -6.50
N LEU A 21 -14.64 -0.17 -6.90
CA LEU A 21 -14.90 0.68 -8.07
C LEU A 21 -13.61 0.97 -8.83
N ILE A 22 -13.65 0.87 -10.16
CA ILE A 22 -12.54 1.26 -11.03
C ILE A 22 -12.71 2.74 -11.41
N ILE A 23 -11.74 3.57 -11.02
CA ILE A 23 -11.67 4.98 -11.42
C ILE A 23 -10.52 5.14 -12.40
N PRO A 24 -10.79 5.27 -13.71
CA PRO A 24 -9.74 5.45 -14.71
C PRO A 24 -9.08 6.81 -14.54
N ASN A 25 -7.75 6.86 -14.69
CA ASN A 25 -6.96 8.09 -14.60
C ASN A 25 -7.17 8.87 -13.29
N ALA A 26 -7.37 8.15 -12.17
CA ALA A 26 -7.57 8.77 -10.86
C ALA A 26 -6.39 9.65 -10.41
N LEU A 27 -5.18 9.35 -10.89
CA LEU A 27 -3.98 10.14 -10.67
C LEU A 27 -3.40 10.55 -12.02
N ASP A 28 -2.88 11.78 -12.09
CA ASP A 28 -2.13 12.24 -13.25
C ASP A 28 -0.72 11.61 -13.30
N SER A 29 -0.09 11.68 -14.48
CA SER A 29 1.22 11.08 -14.72
C SER A 29 2.35 11.67 -13.86
N ALA A 30 2.27 12.95 -13.47
CA ALA A 30 3.29 13.56 -12.63
C ALA A 30 3.18 13.05 -11.19
N THR A 31 1.95 12.90 -10.68
CA THR A 31 1.68 12.27 -9.38
C THR A 31 2.14 10.81 -9.36
N LEU A 32 1.91 10.04 -10.43
CA LEU A 32 2.43 8.67 -10.51
C LEU A 32 3.96 8.62 -10.53
N ALA A 33 4.61 9.54 -11.23
CA ALA A 33 6.06 9.61 -11.30
C ALA A 33 6.68 9.92 -9.92
N SER A 34 6.09 10.87 -9.16
CA SER A 34 6.59 11.21 -7.83
C SER A 34 6.43 10.09 -6.81
N LEU A 35 5.31 9.34 -6.85
CA LEU A 35 5.10 8.16 -6.00
C LEU A 35 6.14 7.06 -6.28
N LEU A 36 6.45 6.82 -7.55
CA LEU A 36 7.45 5.84 -7.95
C LEU A 36 8.87 6.27 -7.54
N GLU A 37 9.21 7.55 -7.73
CA GLU A 37 10.48 8.12 -7.28
C GLU A 37 10.67 7.96 -5.77
N GLU A 38 9.65 8.29 -4.98
CA GLU A 38 9.73 8.12 -3.52
C GLU A 38 9.84 6.65 -3.11
N THR A 39 9.17 5.74 -3.82
CA THR A 39 9.31 4.29 -3.57
C THR A 39 10.77 3.83 -3.79
N HIS A 40 11.43 4.31 -4.86
CA HIS A 40 12.86 4.02 -5.07
C HIS A 40 13.74 4.65 -4.00
N ASN A 41 13.43 5.88 -3.58
CA ASN A 41 14.16 6.58 -2.52
C ASN A 41 14.08 5.82 -1.19
N LEU A 42 12.89 5.33 -0.81
CA LEU A 42 12.69 4.50 0.38
C LEU A 42 13.50 3.21 0.32
N LEU A 43 13.51 2.51 -0.83
CA LEU A 43 14.27 1.27 -1.01
C LEU A 43 15.79 1.48 -0.98
N ASN A 44 16.29 2.55 -1.63
CA ASN A 44 17.72 2.82 -1.71
C ASN A 44 18.33 3.25 -0.37
N ASN A 45 17.52 3.87 0.50
CA ASN A 45 17.97 4.36 1.81
C ASN A 45 17.53 3.45 2.97
N PHE A 46 16.89 2.33 2.67
CA PHE A 46 16.49 1.35 3.67
C PHE A 46 17.69 0.51 4.11
N SER A 47 17.95 0.51 5.43
CA SER A 47 18.99 -0.32 6.04
C SER A 47 18.44 -1.68 6.45
N LEU A 48 19.20 -2.74 6.15
CA LEU A 48 18.91 -4.09 6.61
C LEU A 48 19.44 -4.38 8.03
N GLU A 49 20.23 -3.49 8.62
CA GLU A 49 20.94 -3.75 9.89
C GLU A 49 19.99 -4.09 11.04
N ASP A 50 18.88 -3.35 11.16
CA ASP A 50 17.84 -3.56 12.18
C ASP A 50 16.61 -4.31 11.61
N HIS A 51 16.66 -4.75 10.36
CA HIS A 51 15.53 -5.42 9.72
C HIS A 51 15.52 -6.91 10.09
N PRO A 52 14.42 -7.44 10.65
CA PRO A 52 14.38 -8.82 11.14
C PRO A 52 14.32 -9.88 10.03
N MET A 53 14.49 -9.49 8.76
CA MET A 53 14.38 -10.33 7.56
C MET A 53 13.08 -11.13 7.52
N THR A 54 12.02 -10.55 8.09
CA THR A 54 10.74 -11.21 8.28
C THR A 54 10.03 -11.37 6.96
N ARG A 55 9.62 -12.62 6.69
CA ARG A 55 8.79 -12.97 5.55
C ARG A 55 7.33 -12.80 5.93
N PHE A 56 6.55 -12.19 5.06
CA PHE A 56 5.12 -12.10 5.26
C PHE A 56 4.49 -13.49 5.00
N SER A 57 3.99 -14.15 6.04
CA SER A 57 3.25 -15.41 5.93
C SER A 57 1.86 -15.27 6.55
N THR A 58 0.82 -15.67 5.82
CA THR A 58 -0.58 -15.55 6.24
C THR A 58 -1.08 -16.75 7.04
N GLY A 59 -0.18 -17.61 7.56
CA GLY A 59 -0.53 -18.86 8.23
C GLY A 59 0.42 -19.27 9.36
N GLU A 60 -0.14 -19.98 10.35
CA GLU A 60 0.49 -20.47 11.58
C GLU A 60 1.83 -21.18 11.32
N GLY A 61 2.96 -20.52 11.62
CA GLY A 61 4.27 -21.12 11.35
C GLY A 61 5.49 -20.32 11.81
N LYS A 62 5.75 -20.37 13.12
CA LYS A 62 7.03 -20.05 13.81
C LYS A 62 7.56 -18.60 13.79
N GLU A 63 7.80 -18.16 15.04
CA GLU A 63 8.70 -17.10 15.54
C GLU A 63 8.19 -15.64 15.55
N HIS A 64 7.73 -15.28 16.75
CA HIS A 64 7.20 -14.02 17.28
C HIS A 64 7.82 -12.69 16.78
N VAL A 65 8.99 -12.69 16.16
CA VAL A 65 9.66 -11.45 15.70
C VAL A 65 9.05 -10.93 14.40
N GLY A 66 8.59 -11.82 13.51
CA GLY A 66 7.83 -11.45 12.31
C GLY A 66 6.48 -10.84 12.63
N ASP A 67 5.80 -11.40 13.63
CA ASP A 67 4.51 -10.93 14.07
C ASP A 67 4.60 -9.55 14.73
N GLU A 68 5.58 -9.28 15.60
CA GLU A 68 5.77 -7.95 16.21
C GLU A 68 6.20 -6.90 15.17
N TYR A 69 7.10 -7.27 14.24
CA TYR A 69 7.49 -6.40 13.13
C TYR A 69 6.33 -6.13 12.15
N PHE A 70 5.34 -6.99 12.05
CA PHE A 70 4.12 -6.70 11.30
C PHE A 70 3.11 -5.90 12.14
N LEU A 71 2.76 -6.35 13.34
CA LEU A 71 1.69 -5.78 14.16
C LEU A 71 1.98 -4.34 14.61
N GLU A 72 3.24 -3.99 14.85
CA GLU A 72 3.62 -2.62 15.18
C GLU A 72 3.96 -1.75 13.94
N SER A 73 3.64 -2.21 12.73
CA SER A 73 3.90 -1.45 11.48
C SER A 73 2.83 -0.40 11.19
N GLY A 74 1.72 -0.36 11.94
CA GLY A 74 0.55 0.47 11.62
C GLY A 74 0.83 1.98 11.55
N ASP A 75 1.89 2.45 12.21
CA ASP A 75 2.34 3.84 12.24
C ASP A 75 3.72 4.05 11.59
N LYS A 76 4.28 3.04 10.92
CA LYS A 76 5.64 3.04 10.35
C LYS A 76 5.66 2.60 8.90
N VAL A 77 6.64 3.09 8.15
CA VAL A 77 7.00 2.50 6.85
C VAL A 77 7.94 1.33 7.13
N ARG A 78 7.43 0.10 7.01
CA ARG A 78 8.18 -1.15 7.16
C ARG A 78 8.24 -1.89 5.82
N PHE A 79 9.27 -2.70 5.63
CA PHE A 79 9.52 -3.43 4.38
C PHE A 79 9.20 -4.91 4.62
N PHE A 80 8.56 -5.56 3.65
CA PHE A 80 8.19 -6.97 3.75
C PHE A 80 8.76 -7.70 2.53
N PHE A 81 9.44 -8.81 2.76
CA PHE A 81 10.02 -9.62 1.69
C PHE A 81 9.11 -10.76 1.29
N GLU A 82 9.15 -11.10 0.00
CA GLU A 82 8.55 -12.30 -0.59
C GLU A 82 9.20 -13.58 -0.04
N GLU A 83 8.50 -14.72 -0.13
CA GLU A 83 9.02 -16.05 0.25
C GLU A 83 10.11 -16.58 -0.69
#